data_AF-A0A2P5WEI3-F1
#
_entry.id   AF-A0A2P5WEI3-F1
#
_cell.length_a   1.000
_cell.length_b   1.000
_cell.length_c   1.000
_cell.angle_alpha   90.00
_cell.angle_beta   90.00
_cell.angle_gamma   90.00
#
_symmetry.space_group_name_H-M   'P 1'
#
loop_
_entity.id
_entity.type
_entity.pdbx_description
1 polymer ?
#
loop_
_entity_poly.entity_id
_entity_poly.type
_entity_poly.pdbx_seq_one_letter_code
_entity_poly.pdbx_strand_id
1 'polypeptide(L)'
;MSRRRIPCLDSYLDKVNISLWPRFKMVFDMHLSSLRNANVKLLWEDDSHPHYVMRRYAEFTASLIHINVEYGDGQLELNMERLRMAVDELLMKLAKMFSKPKLQIVFLINNCDMTIAVLKEAGPEGGKIQQHFEEMLKSNTGLFVVSDQF
;
A
#
# COMPACT_ATOMS: atom_id res chain seq x y z
N MET A 1 11.29 15.00 -14.73
CA MET A 1 12.04 14.75 -15.98
C MET A 1 12.65 16.00 -16.63
N SER A 2 12.47 17.22 -16.10
CA SER A 2 13.04 18.44 -16.73
C SER A 2 14.58 18.44 -16.77
N ARG A 3 15.23 17.83 -15.77
CA ARG A 3 16.69 17.85 -15.61
C ARG A 3 17.44 16.87 -16.53
N ARG A 4 16.73 15.95 -17.21
CA ARG A 4 17.26 14.95 -18.17
C ARG A 4 16.52 14.96 -19.51
N ARG A 5 15.77 16.02 -19.80
CA ARG A 5 14.93 16.11 -21.00
C ARG A 5 15.79 16.21 -22.25
N ILE A 6 15.52 15.36 -23.24
CA ILE A 6 16.14 15.41 -24.56
C ILE A 6 15.01 15.72 -25.54
N PRO A 7 14.82 16.99 -25.95
CA PRO A 7 13.61 17.42 -26.67
C PRO A 7 13.32 16.65 -27.97
N CYS A 8 14.35 16.15 -28.65
CA CYS A 8 14.16 15.35 -29.86
C CYS A 8 13.59 13.96 -29.62
N LEU A 9 13.63 13.45 -28.38
CA LEU A 9 13.06 12.17 -27.99
C LEU A 9 11.65 12.26 -27.40
N ASP A 10 11.15 13.47 -27.10
CA ASP A 10 9.85 13.66 -26.44
C ASP A 10 8.73 12.94 -27.20
N SER A 11 8.62 13.13 -28.52
CA SER A 11 7.59 12.45 -29.33
C SER A 11 7.70 10.92 -29.33
N TYR A 12 8.91 10.37 -29.20
CA TYR A 12 9.13 8.94 -29.08
C TYR A 12 8.70 8.44 -27.70
N LEU A 13 9.14 9.10 -26.63
CA LEU A 13 8.80 8.75 -25.25
C LEU A 13 7.30 8.86 -24.99
N ASP A 14 6.62 9.86 -25.57
CA ASP A 14 5.17 10.00 -25.50
C ASP A 14 4.46 8.81 -26.16
N LYS A 15 4.90 8.39 -27.35
CA LYS A 15 4.33 7.19 -28.03
C LYS A 15 4.57 5.91 -27.24
N VAL A 16 5.74 5.78 -26.62
CA VAL A 16 6.05 4.66 -25.73
C VAL A 16 5.11 4.69 -24.53
N ASN A 17 4.91 5.84 -23.90
CA ASN A 17 4.01 5.97 -22.75
C ASN A 17 2.56 5.64 -23.10
N ILE A 18 2.04 6.18 -24.22
CA ILE A 18 0.69 5.88 -24.72
C ILE A 18 0.50 4.38 -24.98
N SER A 19 1.55 3.68 -25.40
CA SER A 19 1.50 2.24 -25.67
C SER A 19 1.65 1.38 -24.40
N LEU A 20 2.46 1.84 -23.44
CA LEU A 20 2.80 1.08 -22.23
C LEU A 20 1.75 1.26 -21.13
N TRP A 21 1.25 2.48 -20.95
CA TRP A 21 0.33 2.82 -19.86
C TRP A 21 -0.94 1.95 -19.84
N PRO A 22 -1.64 1.69 -20.95
CA PRO A 22 -2.81 0.81 -20.95
C PRO A 22 -2.49 -0.61 -20.47
N ARG A 23 -1.30 -1.12 -20.81
CA ARG A 23 -0.84 -2.46 -20.39
C ARG A 23 -0.51 -2.48 -18.91
N PHE A 24 0.21 -1.47 -18.42
CA PHE A 24 0.46 -1.31 -16.99
C PHE A 24 -0.84 -1.23 -16.21
N LYS A 25 -1.78 -0.40 -16.66
CA LYS A 25 -3.08 -0.22 -16.04
C LYS A 25 -3.89 -1.51 -15.98
N MET A 26 -3.88 -2.30 -17.05
CA MET A 26 -4.53 -3.62 -17.06
C MET A 26 -3.96 -4.55 -15.98
N VAL A 27 -2.64 -4.62 -15.84
CA VAL A 27 -1.99 -5.45 -14.81
C VAL A 27 -2.29 -4.91 -13.40
N PHE A 28 -2.24 -3.59 -13.22
CA PHE A 28 -2.59 -2.95 -11.96
C PHE A 28 -4.04 -3.26 -11.55
N ASP A 29 -4.99 -3.19 -12.49
CA ASP A 29 -6.39 -3.50 -12.23
C ASP A 29 -6.62 -4.97 -11.90
N MET A 30 -5.86 -5.88 -12.52
CA MET A 30 -5.87 -7.30 -12.12
C MET A 30 -5.35 -7.48 -10.69
N HIS A 31 -4.28 -6.78 -10.30
CA HIS A 31 -3.79 -6.82 -8.92
C HIS A 31 -4.83 -6.26 -7.93
N LEU A 32 -5.46 -5.14 -8.27
CA LEU A 32 -6.51 -4.53 -7.44
C LEU A 32 -7.71 -5.47 -7.28
N SER A 33 -8.15 -6.09 -8.38
CA SER A 33 -9.23 -7.09 -8.38
C SER A 33 -8.86 -8.30 -7.52
N SER A 34 -7.62 -8.78 -7.60
CA SER A 34 -7.14 -9.89 -6.80
C SER A 34 -7.20 -9.60 -5.30
N LEU A 35 -6.92 -8.38 -4.86
CA LEU A 35 -7.03 -7.98 -3.45
C LEU A 35 -8.47 -7.89 -2.99
N ARG A 36 -9.34 -7.26 -3.79
CA ARG A 36 -10.78 -7.11 -3.47
C ARG A 36 -11.51 -8.45 -3.38
N ASN A 37 -11.16 -9.37 -4.27
CA ASN A 37 -11.78 -10.70 -4.35
C ASN A 37 -11.01 -11.77 -3.56
N ALA A 38 -10.02 -11.37 -2.75
CA ALA A 38 -9.19 -12.32 -2.02
C ALA A 38 -10.01 -13.13 -1.02
N ASN A 39 -9.81 -14.46 -1.02
CA ASN A 39 -10.47 -15.33 -0.06
C ASN A 39 -9.74 -15.27 1.28
N VAL A 40 -10.28 -14.47 2.20
CA VAL A 40 -9.73 -14.23 3.53
C VAL A 40 -9.45 -15.54 4.28
N LYS A 41 -10.31 -16.57 4.15
CA LYS A 41 -10.13 -17.85 4.85
C LYS A 41 -8.90 -18.62 4.37
N LEU A 42 -8.54 -18.48 3.10
CA LEU A 42 -7.35 -19.14 2.53
C LEU A 42 -6.07 -18.37 2.84
N LEU A 43 -6.18 -17.05 3.01
CA LEU A 43 -5.05 -16.18 3.38
C LEU A 43 -4.79 -16.16 4.88
N TRP A 44 -5.76 -16.58 5.68
CA TRP A 44 -5.70 -16.45 7.11
C TRP A 44 -4.69 -17.41 7.74
N GLU A 45 -3.85 -16.87 8.60
CA GLU A 45 -2.88 -17.58 9.43
C GLU A 45 -3.10 -17.14 10.88
N ASP A 46 -3.09 -18.06 11.85
CA ASP A 46 -3.25 -17.73 13.29
C ASP A 46 -1.95 -17.13 13.86
N ASP A 47 -1.51 -16.04 13.24
CA ASP A 47 -0.28 -15.33 13.58
C ASP A 47 -0.47 -13.81 13.47
N SER A 48 -0.05 -13.12 14.52
CA SER A 48 -0.10 -11.65 14.63
C SER A 48 1.05 -10.92 13.92
N HIS A 49 2.05 -11.64 13.39
CA HIS A 49 3.12 -11.04 12.60
C HIS A 49 2.59 -10.34 11.33
N PRO A 50 3.39 -9.43 10.72
CA PRO A 50 3.00 -8.76 9.49
C PRO A 50 2.66 -9.77 8.39
N HIS A 51 1.47 -9.64 7.83
CA HIS A 51 0.96 -10.54 6.81
C HIS A 51 1.73 -10.34 5.49
N TYR A 52 2.06 -11.42 4.79
CA TYR A 52 2.88 -11.35 3.58
C TYR A 52 2.27 -10.47 2.47
N VAL A 53 0.94 -10.40 2.38
CA VAL A 53 0.24 -9.52 1.42
C VAL A 53 0.49 -8.04 1.73
N MET A 54 0.54 -7.66 3.01
CA MET A 54 0.87 -6.29 3.40
C MET A 54 2.30 -5.94 2.99
N ARG A 55 3.25 -6.87 3.17
CA ARG A 55 4.64 -6.63 2.77
C ARG A 55 4.75 -6.46 1.25
N ARG A 56 4.10 -7.32 0.46
CA ARG A 56 4.05 -7.19 -1.00
C ARG A 56 3.43 -5.86 -1.44
N TYR A 57 2.35 -5.44 -0.78
CA TYR A 57 1.73 -4.14 -1.03
C TYR A 57 2.69 -2.98 -0.73
N ALA A 58 3.39 -3.03 0.40
CA ALA A 58 4.33 -1.99 0.81
C ALA A 58 5.51 -1.88 -0.17
N GLU A 59 6.12 -3.00 -0.55
CA GLU A 59 7.24 -3.06 -1.50
C GLU A 59 6.81 -2.58 -2.91
N PHE A 60 5.62 -2.98 -3.36
CA PHE A 60 5.08 -2.52 -4.65
C PHE A 60 4.78 -1.02 -4.62
N THR A 61 4.18 -0.53 -3.54
CA THR A 61 3.86 0.89 -3.35
C THR A 61 5.12 1.74 -3.29
N ALA A 62 6.12 1.32 -2.51
CA ALA A 62 7.44 1.93 -2.43
C ALA A 62 8.09 2.05 -3.82
N SER A 63 8.06 0.97 -4.61
CA SER A 63 8.63 0.94 -5.96
C SER A 63 7.93 1.93 -6.89
N LEU A 64 6.59 2.01 -6.83
CA LEU A 64 5.81 2.94 -7.64
C LEU A 64 6.04 4.39 -7.23
N ILE A 65 6.13 4.69 -5.93
CA ILE A 65 6.50 6.02 -5.44
C ILE A 65 7.86 6.42 -6.01
N HIS A 66 8.86 5.54 -5.95
CA HIS A 66 10.21 5.81 -6.44
C HIS A 66 10.27 6.04 -7.95
N ILE A 67 9.50 5.29 -8.75
CA ILE A 67 9.44 5.46 -10.20
C ILE A 67 8.69 6.75 -10.58
N ASN A 68 7.69 7.15 -9.79
CA ASN A 68 6.79 8.26 -10.11
C ASN A 68 7.24 9.62 -9.56
N VAL A 69 8.38 9.72 -8.85
CA VAL A 69 8.90 10.95 -8.23
C VAL A 69 8.92 12.16 -9.17
N GLU A 70 9.03 11.92 -10.48
CA GLU A 70 9.16 12.95 -11.50
C GLU A 70 7.96 13.11 -12.46
N TYR A 71 6.88 12.33 -12.27
CA TYR A 71 5.72 12.27 -13.17
C TYR A 71 4.43 12.60 -12.40
N GLY A 72 4.04 13.88 -12.41
CA GLY A 72 2.96 14.42 -11.57
C GLY A 72 1.62 14.61 -12.30
N ASP A 73 1.24 13.68 -13.18
CA ASP A 73 -0.03 13.79 -13.94
C ASP A 73 -1.28 13.38 -13.14
N GLY A 74 -1.10 12.89 -11.90
CA GLY A 74 -2.20 12.54 -10.99
C GLY A 74 -2.84 11.18 -11.27
N GLN A 75 -2.51 10.51 -12.38
CA GLN A 75 -3.18 9.27 -12.76
C GLN A 75 -2.74 8.10 -11.88
N LEU A 76 -1.47 8.05 -11.50
CA LEU A 76 -0.96 6.99 -10.64
C LEU A 76 -1.50 7.14 -9.21
N GLU A 77 -1.57 8.36 -8.70
CA GLU A 77 -2.03 8.69 -7.35
C GLU A 77 -3.45 8.15 -7.10
N LEU A 78 -4.36 8.32 -8.05
CA LEU A 78 -5.73 7.78 -7.93
C LEU A 78 -5.74 6.24 -7.87
N ASN A 79 -4.88 5.58 -8.65
CA ASN A 79 -4.79 4.12 -8.67
C ASN A 79 -4.17 3.58 -7.37
N MET A 80 -3.15 4.25 -6.86
CA MET A 80 -2.50 3.94 -5.58
C MET A 80 -3.48 4.09 -4.41
N GLU A 81 -4.32 5.12 -4.42
CA GLU A 81 -5.37 5.29 -3.43
C GLU A 81 -6.39 4.14 -3.47
N ARG A 82 -6.81 3.71 -4.66
CA ARG A 82 -7.70 2.54 -4.81
C ARG A 82 -7.06 1.25 -4.28
N LEU A 83 -5.75 1.10 -4.48
CA LEU A 83 -4.98 -0.03 -3.98
C LEU A 83 -4.92 -0.01 -2.46
N ARG A 84 -4.59 1.14 -1.85
CA ARG A 84 -4.60 1.35 -0.40
C ARG A 84 -5.95 0.95 0.22
N MET A 85 -7.05 1.44 -0.34
CA MET A 85 -8.39 1.10 0.14
C MET A 85 -8.70 -0.41 0.08
N ALA A 86 -8.28 -1.10 -1.00
CA ALA A 86 -8.48 -2.54 -1.12
C ALA A 86 -7.65 -3.33 -0.11
N VAL A 87 -6.44 -2.86 0.19
CA VAL A 87 -5.57 -3.44 1.20
C VAL A 87 -6.11 -3.22 2.61
N ASP A 88 -6.60 -2.01 2.94
CA ASP A 88 -7.25 -1.74 4.23
C ASP A 88 -8.43 -2.67 4.47
N GLU A 89 -9.28 -2.86 3.45
CA GLU A 89 -10.44 -3.74 3.54
C GLU A 89 -10.01 -5.20 3.79
N LEU A 90 -8.99 -5.68 3.09
CA LEU A 90 -8.43 -7.01 3.32
C LEU A 90 -7.82 -7.15 4.72
N LEU A 91 -7.04 -6.17 5.15
CA LEU A 91 -6.38 -6.15 6.45
C LEU A 91 -7.39 -6.18 7.59
N MET A 92 -8.47 -5.38 7.49
CA MET A 92 -9.55 -5.38 8.47
C MET A 92 -10.33 -6.71 8.49
N LYS A 93 -10.51 -7.37 7.33
CA LYS A 93 -11.13 -8.70 7.28
C LYS A 93 -10.24 -9.76 7.93
N LEU A 94 -8.93 -9.72 7.69
CA LEU A 94 -7.96 -10.62 8.34
C LEU A 94 -7.90 -10.39 9.85
N ALA A 95 -7.84 -9.14 10.30
CA ALA A 95 -7.84 -8.81 11.73
C ALA A 95 -9.08 -9.37 12.44
N LYS A 96 -10.26 -9.33 11.81
CA LYS A 96 -11.51 -9.89 12.39
C LYS A 96 -11.50 -11.42 12.53
N MET A 97 -10.53 -12.12 11.95
CA MET A 97 -10.41 -13.58 12.10
C MET A 97 -9.85 -13.98 13.47
N PHE A 98 -9.11 -13.11 14.16
CA PHE A 98 -8.67 -13.40 15.52
C PHE A 98 -9.85 -13.36 16.48
N SER A 99 -9.94 -14.37 17.35
CA SER A 99 -10.98 -14.45 18.39
C SER A 99 -10.84 -13.38 19.48
N LYS A 100 -9.60 -13.01 19.82
CA LYS A 100 -9.30 -12.05 20.88
C LYS A 100 -9.17 -10.64 20.30
N PRO A 101 -9.96 -9.65 20.77
CA PRO A 101 -9.86 -8.26 20.31
C PRO A 101 -8.44 -7.68 20.39
N LYS A 102 -7.70 -8.03 21.46
CA LYS A 102 -6.30 -7.62 21.63
C LYS A 102 -5.40 -8.11 20.49
N LEU A 103 -5.58 -9.34 20.01
CA LEU A 103 -4.79 -9.87 18.88
C LEU A 103 -5.15 -9.19 17.56
N GLN A 104 -6.42 -8.78 17.38
CA GLN A 104 -6.82 -7.97 16.22
C GLN A 104 -6.04 -6.66 16.19
N ILE A 105 -5.96 -5.96 17.33
CA ILE A 105 -5.24 -4.69 17.46
C ILE A 105 -3.73 -4.88 17.23
N VAL A 106 -3.12 -5.90 17.86
CA VAL A 106 -1.69 -6.21 17.69
C VAL A 106 -1.37 -6.51 16.22
N PHE A 107 -2.20 -7.29 15.53
CA PHE A 107 -2.02 -7.57 14.12
C PHE A 107 -2.07 -6.30 13.28
N LEU A 108 -3.01 -5.39 13.54
CA LEU A 108 -3.07 -4.10 12.84
C LEU A 108 -1.82 -3.26 13.08
N ILE A 109 -1.37 -3.13 14.33
CA ILE A 109 -0.14 -2.41 14.70
C ILE A 109 1.06 -2.96 13.94
N ASN A 110 1.28 -4.28 14.00
CA ASN A 110 2.42 -4.93 13.36
C ASN A 110 2.45 -4.70 11.84
N ASN A 111 1.28 -4.79 11.19
CA ASN A 111 1.16 -4.56 9.75
C ASN A 111 1.38 -3.08 9.38
N CYS A 112 0.88 -2.14 10.19
CA CYS A 112 1.14 -0.71 10.00
C CYS A 112 2.63 -0.38 10.16
N ASP A 113 3.27 -0.84 11.24
CA ASP A 113 4.68 -0.59 11.52
C ASP A 113 5.59 -1.08 10.40
N MET A 114 5.38 -2.32 9.94
CA MET A 114 6.15 -2.89 8.84
C MET A 114 5.92 -2.10 7.54
N THR A 115 4.68 -1.73 7.24
CA THR A 115 4.36 -0.93 6.04
C THR A 115 5.05 0.43 6.08
N ILE A 116 5.01 1.12 7.23
CA ILE A 116 5.68 2.41 7.42
C ILE A 116 7.19 2.27 7.25
N ALA A 117 7.80 1.21 7.81
CA ALA A 117 9.24 0.96 7.68
C ALA A 117 9.66 0.83 6.21
N VAL A 118 8.96 -0.01 5.44
CA VAL A 118 9.24 -0.20 4.00
C VAL A 118 9.04 1.09 3.20
N LEU A 119 8.00 1.87 3.50
CA LEU A 119 7.74 3.14 2.79
C LEU A 119 8.81 4.21 3.10
N LYS A 120 9.32 4.25 4.34
CA LYS A 120 10.41 5.17 4.73
C LYS A 120 11.73 4.86 4.04
N GLU A 121 12.00 3.59 3.76
CA GLU A 121 13.18 3.18 2.97
C GLU A 121 13.10 3.66 1.51
N ALA A 122 11.88 3.76 0.96
CA ALA A 122 11.66 4.16 -0.44
C ALA A 122 11.94 5.66 -0.70
N GLY A 123 11.82 6.49 0.33
CA GLY A 123 12.12 7.92 0.28
C GLY A 123 11.57 8.68 1.50
N PRO A 124 12.08 9.89 1.78
CA PRO A 124 11.68 10.69 2.95
C PRO A 124 10.22 11.17 2.92
N GLU A 125 9.54 11.03 1.79
CA GLU A 125 8.18 11.50 1.53
C GLU A 125 7.31 10.33 1.03
N GLY A 126 7.11 9.28 1.84
CA GLY A 126 6.08 8.26 1.57
C GLY A 126 4.65 8.85 1.46
N GLY A 127 4.54 10.16 1.65
CA GLY A 127 3.43 11.00 1.23
C GLY A 127 2.17 10.69 2.00
N LYS A 128 1.03 10.88 1.33
CA LYS A 128 -0.30 10.65 1.92
C LYS A 128 -0.49 9.20 2.38
N ILE A 129 0.13 8.23 1.71
CA ILE A 129 0.00 6.81 2.03
C ILE A 129 0.73 6.50 3.34
N GLN A 130 1.95 7.00 3.51
CA GLN A 130 2.68 6.84 4.77
C GLN A 130 1.94 7.51 5.92
N GLN A 131 1.48 8.75 5.74
CA GLN A 131 0.73 9.48 6.77
C GLN A 131 -0.53 8.73 7.21
N HIS A 132 -1.26 8.13 6.25
CA HIS A 132 -2.42 7.30 6.54
C HIS A 132 -2.08 6.12 7.48
N PHE A 133 -1.00 5.39 7.21
CA PHE A 133 -0.61 4.27 8.08
C PHE A 133 -0.07 4.75 9.43
N GLU A 134 0.60 5.91 9.50
CA GLU A 134 1.04 6.51 10.76
C GLU A 134 -0.15 6.92 11.65
N GLU A 135 -1.21 7.46 11.06
CA GLU A 135 -2.47 7.76 11.76
C GLU A 135 -3.18 6.49 12.25
N MET A 136 -3.25 5.47 11.39
CA MET A 136 -3.84 4.17 11.73
C MET A 136 -3.06 3.51 12.88
N LEU A 137 -1.72 3.54 12.83
CA LEU A 137 -0.85 3.05 13.89
C LEU A 137 -1.13 3.78 15.20
N LYS A 138 -1.12 5.12 15.18
CA LYS A 138 -1.38 5.94 16.37
C LYS A 138 -2.73 5.63 17.01
N SER A 139 -3.77 5.46 16.19
CA SER A 139 -5.11 5.10 16.67
C SER A 139 -5.13 3.72 17.34
N ASN A 140 -4.56 2.70 16.70
CA ASN A 140 -4.54 1.33 17.22
C ASN A 140 -3.66 1.20 18.48
N THR A 141 -2.52 1.88 18.54
CA THR A 141 -1.68 1.92 19.76
C THR A 141 -2.44 2.55 20.94
N GLY A 142 -3.23 3.60 20.70
CA GLY A 142 -4.11 4.17 21.72
C GLY A 142 -5.14 3.16 22.25
N LEU A 143 -5.78 2.40 21.36
CA LEU A 143 -6.72 1.34 21.72
C LEU A 143 -6.05 0.20 22.50
N PHE A 144 -4.83 -0.18 22.11
CA PHE A 144 -4.06 -1.22 22.78
C PHE A 144 -3.74 -0.85 24.24
N VAL A 145 -3.26 0.38 24.48
CA VAL A 145 -2.93 0.86 25.83
C VAL A 145 -4.17 0.89 26.75
N VAL A 146 -5.33 1.31 26.23
CA VAL A 146 -6.59 1.29 27.00
C VAL A 146 -7.03 -0.15 27.31
N SER A 147 -6.82 -1.09 26.38
CA SER A 147 -7.17 -2.50 26.59
C SER A 147 -6.31 -3.22 27.62
N ASP A 148 -5.14 -2.67 27.97
CA ASP A 148 -4.23 -3.22 29.01
C ASP A 148 -4.51 -2.65 30.42
N GLN A 149 -5.39 -1.66 30.54
CA GLN A 149 -5.75 -1.04 31.84
C GLN A 149 -6.94 -1.73 32.53
N PHE A 150 -7.53 -2.76 31.92
CA PHE A 150 -8.66 -3.54 32.44
C PHE A 150 -8.38 -5.05 32.34
#